data_AF-A0A3N5F7K5-F1
#
_entry.id   AF-A0A3N5F7K5-F1
#
_cell.length_a   1.000
_cell.length_b   1.000
_cell.length_c   1.000
_cell.angle_alpha   90.00
_cell.angle_beta   90.00
_cell.angle_gamma   90.00
#
_symmetry.space_group_name_H-M   'P 1'
#
loop_
_entity.id
_entity.type
_entity.pdbx_description
1 polymer ?
#
loop_
_entity_poly.entity_id
_entity_poly.type
_entity_poly.pdbx_seq_one_letter_code
_entity_poly.pdbx_strand_id
1 'polypeptide(L)' 'MSQSKKKSLVDIEKIIEICIVRGCEGSAIVINDYRVAGPKPWGGGTIEKRWQCSLKDILEAIPELKIIEELR' A
#
# COMPACT_ATOMS: atom_id res chain seq x y z
N MET A 1 -1.42 -11.16 33.64
CA MET A 1 -0.35 -11.19 32.61
C MET A 1 -0.65 -10.09 31.61
N SER A 2 0.07 -8.96 31.73
CA SER A 2 -0.11 -7.78 30.89
C SER A 2 0.48 -8.05 29.51
N GLN A 3 -0.37 -8.16 28.48
CA GLN A 3 0.11 -8.10 27.10
C GLN A 3 0.46 -6.64 26.79
N SER A 4 1.76 -6.34 26.88
CA SER A 4 2.34 -5.09 26.43
C SER A 4 2.08 -4.93 24.93
N LYS A 5 1.17 -4.04 24.55
CA LYS A 5 0.97 -3.62 23.15
C LYS A 5 2.26 -2.93 22.68
N LYS A 6 3.10 -3.65 21.93
CA LYS A 6 4.22 -3.05 21.19
C LYS A 6 3.64 -2.03 20.19
N LYS A 7 3.71 -0.74 20.52
CA LYS A 7 3.41 0.38 19.61
C LYS A 7 4.47 0.33 18.51
N SER A 8 4.17 -0.29 17.37
CA SER A 8 5.06 -0.25 16.21
C SER A 8 5.11 1.18 15.70
N LEU A 9 6.30 1.79 15.70
CA LEU A 9 6.52 3.10 15.10
C LEU A 9 6.27 2.97 13.60
N VAL A 10 5.18 3.57 13.12
CA VAL A 10 4.90 3.67 11.69
C VAL A 10 5.79 4.79 11.14
N ASP A 11 6.67 4.45 10.21
CA ASP A 11 7.50 5.41 9.49
C ASP A 11 6.67 6.10 8.40
N ILE A 12 6.32 7.37 8.62
CA ILE A 12 5.41 8.12 7.75
C ILE A 12 6.09 8.61 6.47
N GLU A 13 7.41 8.72 6.49
CA GLU A 13 8.22 9.08 5.32
C GLU A 13 8.59 7.85 4.48
N LYS A 14 8.13 6.67 4.89
CA LYS A 14 8.33 5.43 4.14
C LYS A 14 7.81 5.58 2.71
N ILE A 15 8.68 5.32 1.75
CA ILE A 15 8.32 5.27 0.33
C ILE A 15 7.48 4.02 0.06
N ILE A 16 6.39 4.23 -0.67
CA ILE A 16 5.44 3.23 -1.11
C ILE A 16 5.44 3.21 -2.63
N GLU A 17 5.63 2.01 -3.20
CA GLU A 17 5.45 1.77 -4.63
C GLU A 17 4.00 1.32 -4.89
N ILE A 18 3.31 1.99 -5.80
CA ILE A 18 1.99 1.60 -6.30
C ILE A 18 2.14 1.24 -7.77
N CYS A 19 1.71 0.05 -8.16
CA CYS A 19 1.81 -0.45 -9.52
C CYS A 19 0.47 -0.95 -10.03
N ILE A 20 0.20 -0.70 -11.32
CA ILE A 20 -0.77 -1.48 -12.09
C ILE A 20 0.01 -2.53 -12.86
N VAL A 21 -0.28 -3.80 -12.60
CA VAL A 21 0.36 -4.95 -13.25
C VAL A 21 -0.65 -5.69 -14.09
N ARG A 22 -0.40 -5.84 -15.39
CA ARG A 22 -1.26 -6.59 -16.31
C ARG A 22 -0.77 -8.01 -16.47
N GLY A 23 -1.62 -8.97 -16.13
CA GLY A 23 -1.45 -10.38 -16.47
C GLY A 23 -2.41 -10.83 -17.57
N CYS A 24 -2.44 -12.13 -17.82
CA CYS A 24 -3.32 -12.73 -18.83
C CYS A 24 -4.82 -12.53 -18.54
N GLU A 25 -5.20 -12.48 -17.25
CA GLU A 25 -6.60 -12.38 -16.81
C GLU A 25 -7.06 -10.92 -16.60
N GLY A 26 -6.18 -9.93 -16.79
CA GLY A 26 -6.47 -8.51 -16.61
C GLY A 26 -5.44 -7.78 -15.75
N SER A 27 -5.77 -6.53 -15.39
CA SER A 27 -4.91 -5.65 -14.60
C SER A 27 -5.19 -5.76 -13.10
N ALA A 28 -4.12 -5.77 -12.31
CA ALA A 28 -4.12 -5.84 -10.86
C ALA A 28 -3.42 -4.61 -10.26
N ILE A 29 -3.85 -4.22 -9.06
CA ILE A 29 -3.21 -3.15 -8.29
C ILE A 29 -2.32 -3.80 -7.23
N VAL A 30 -1.08 -3.34 -7.16
CA VAL A 30 -0.05 -3.82 -6.24
C VAL A 30 0.50 -2.63 -5.45
N ILE A 31 0.67 -2.78 -4.15
CA ILE A 31 1.31 -1.81 -3.26
C ILE A 31 2.50 -2.51 -2.57
N ASN A 32 3.72 -2.01 -2.75
CA ASN A 32 4.96 -2.60 -2.20
C ASN A 32 5.02 -4.13 -2.38
N ASP A 33 4.81 -4.62 -3.60
CA ASP A 33 4.76 -6.05 -3.95
C ASP A 33 3.54 -6.84 -3.43
N TYR A 34 2.64 -6.22 -2.67
CA TYR A 34 1.40 -6.86 -2.22
C TYR A 34 0.22 -6.51 -3.14
N ARG A 35 -0.43 -7.53 -3.71
CA ARG A 35 -1.63 -7.32 -4.52
C ARG A 35 -2.82 -6.94 -3.64
N VAL A 36 -3.38 -5.77 -3.88
CA VAL A 36 -4.54 -5.24 -3.13
C VAL A 36 -5.87 -5.40 -3.88
N ALA A 37 -5.86 -5.42 -5.21
CA ALA A 37 -7.06 -5.58 -6.02
C ALA A 37 -6.77 -6.22 -7.39
N GLY A 38 -7.80 -6.80 -8.00
CA GLY A 38 -7.75 -7.42 -9.33
C GLY A 38 -7.29 -8.89 -9.36
N PRO A 39 -7.30 -9.53 -10.54
CA PRO A 39 -6.89 -10.92 -10.73
C PRO A 39 -5.40 -11.13 -10.42
N LYS A 40 -4.96 -12.37 -10.34
CA LYS A 40 -3.53 -12.63 -10.11
C LYS A 40 -2.79 -12.41 -11.44
N PRO A 41 -1.66 -11.69 -11.47
CA PRO A 41 -0.98 -11.35 -12.73
C PRO A 41 -0.16 -12.54 -13.26
N TRP A 42 -0.85 -13.63 -13.62
CA TRP A 42 -0.27 -14.82 -14.22
C TRP A 42 0.34 -14.53 -15.59
N GLY A 43 1.29 -15.37 -16.01
CA GLY A 43 1.89 -15.29 -17.35
C GLY A 43 3.03 -14.27 -17.49
N GLY A 44 3.73 -13.94 -16.39
CA GLY A 44 4.87 -13.02 -16.43
C GLY A 44 4.46 -11.55 -16.49
N GLY A 45 3.45 -11.17 -15.69
CA GLY A 45 2.77 -9.88 -15.78
C GLY A 45 3.68 -8.66 -15.89
N THR A 46 3.22 -7.68 -16.68
CA THR A 46 3.97 -6.47 -17.02
C THR A 46 3.45 -5.29 -16.21
N ILE A 47 4.35 -4.46 -15.69
CA ILE A 47 3.98 -3.19 -15.05
C ILE A 47 3.50 -2.22 -16.14
N GLU A 48 2.21 -1.88 -16.12
CA GLU A 48 1.61 -0.89 -17.03
C GLU A 48 1.85 0.53 -16.51
N LYS A 49 1.77 0.71 -15.19
CA LYS A 49 2.00 2.00 -14.53
C LYS A 49 2.68 1.77 -13.18
N ARG A 50 3.54 2.73 -12.81
CA ARG A 50 4.25 2.75 -11.54
C ARG A 50 4.27 4.16 -10.98
N TRP A 51 3.99 4.28 -9.69
CA TRP A 51 4.12 5.50 -8.91
C TRP A 51 4.89 5.22 -7.63
N GLN A 52 5.56 6.25 -7.14
CA GLN A 52 6.20 6.24 -5.83
C GLN A 52 5.74 7.48 -5.08
N CYS A 53 5.32 7.28 -3.83
CA CYS A 53 4.92 8.34 -2.92
C CYS A 53 5.26 7.96 -1.48
N SER A 54 5.27 8.92 -0.57
CA SER A 54 5.41 8.63 0.85
C SER A 54 4.10 8.11 1.45
N LEU A 55 4.17 7.39 2.57
CA LEU A 55 2.98 7.04 3.34
C LEU A 55 2.19 8.29 3.77
N LYS A 56 2.90 9.37 4.08
CA LYS A 56 2.30 10.69 4.35
C LYS A 56 1.37 11.14 3.23
N ASP A 57 1.83 11.11 1.98
CA ASP A 57 1.04 11.55 0.82
C ASP A 57 -0.26 10.75 0.69
N ILE A 58 -0.21 9.43 0.93
CA ILE A 58 -1.39 8.56 0.89
C ILE A 58 -2.39 8.92 2.00
N LEU A 59 -1.91 9.14 3.22
CA LEU A 59 -2.75 9.50 4.36
C LEU A 59 -3.37 10.89 4.19
N GLU A 60 -2.64 11.84 3.61
CA GLU A 60 -3.17 13.16 3.29
C GLU A 60 -4.25 13.12 2.21
N ALA A 61 -4.09 12.21 1.23
CA ALA A 61 -5.05 12.01 0.14
C ALA A 61 -6.34 11.28 0.55
N ILE A 62 -6.35 10.57 1.70
CA ILE A 62 -7.51 9.85 2.23
C ILE A 62 -7.82 10.37 3.63
N PRO A 63 -8.58 11.48 3.76
CA PRO A 63 -8.81 12.16 5.04
C PRO A 63 -9.32 11.27 6.17
N GLU A 64 -10.09 10.23 5.85
CA GLU A 64 -10.64 9.26 6.80
C GLU A 64 -9.56 8.42 7.48
N LEU A 65 -8.37 8.31 6.89
CA LEU A 65 -7.23 7.58 7.48
C LEU A 65 -6.38 8.44 8.42
N LYS A 66 -6.63 9.76 8.50
CA LYS A 66 -5.94 10.68 9.45
C LYS A 66 -6.19 10.34 10.92
N ILE A 67 -7.16 9.47 11.21
CA ILE A 67 -7.55 9.01 12.55
C ILE A 67 -6.40 8.32 13.30
N ILE A 68 -5.35 7.85 12.61
CA ILE A 68 -4.23 7.15 13.26
C ILE A 68 -3.37 8.09 14.12
N GLU A 69 -3.36 9.40 13.86
CA GLU A 69 -2.62 10.36 14.69
C GLU A 69 -3.35 10.77 15.98
N GLU A 70 -4.69 10.72 15.99
CA GLU A 70 -5.52 11.10 17.14
C GLU A 70 -5.76 9.96 18.14
N LEU A 71 -5.42 8.71 17.78
CA LEU A 71 -5.41 7.57 18.71
C LEU A 71 -4.10 7.46 19.53
N ARG A 72 -3.29 8.53 19.57
CA ARG A 72 -2.04 8.59 20.33
C ARG A 72 -2.25 8.73 21.83
#